data_AF-A0A348MY08-F1
#
_entry.id   AF-A0A348MY08-F1
#
_cell.length_a   1.000
_cell.length_b   1.000
_cell.length_c   1.000
_cell.angle_alpha   90.00
_cell.angle_beta   90.00
_cell.angle_gamma   90.00
#
_symmetry.space_group_name_H-M   'P 1'
#
loop_
_entity.id
_entity.type
_entity.pdbx_description
1 polymer ?
#
loop_
_entity_poly.entity_id
_entity_poly.type
_entity_poly.pdbx_seq_one_letter_code
_entity_poly.pdbx_strand_id
1 'polypeptide(L)'
;MADELRPAFLQLTQISADTIKVDWKVPTKGERRMALGVSFNNATPLGSQPFLTILAGSTLSSWQIQRPQGLLGLTTQIDNLVNTNAEVLMRVEFLDGQSISHRFDPTDAQFTIPNTMTNI
;
A
#
# COMPACT_ATOMS: atom_id res chain seq x y z
N MET A 1 -9.62 -28.51 -4.08
CA MET A 1 -10.10 -27.17 -4.48
C MET A 1 -9.14 -26.17 -3.85
N ALA A 2 -8.42 -25.40 -4.66
CA ALA A 2 -7.53 -24.36 -4.15
C ALA A 2 -8.35 -23.06 -4.11
N ASP A 3 -8.68 -22.58 -2.92
CA ASP A 3 -9.09 -21.19 -2.76
C ASP A 3 -7.81 -20.35 -2.97
N GLU A 4 -7.62 -19.81 -4.17
CA GLU A 4 -6.55 -18.85 -4.44
C GLU A 4 -6.87 -17.53 -3.71
N LEU A 5 -6.54 -17.47 -2.42
CA LEU A 5 -6.49 -16.21 -1.69
C LEU A 5 -5.40 -15.35 -2.35
N ARG A 6 -5.81 -14.45 -3.24
CA ARG A 6 -4.92 -13.40 -3.73
C ARG A 6 -4.84 -12.34 -2.63
N PRO A 7 -3.66 -12.03 -2.08
CA PRO A 7 -3.52 -10.95 -1.12
C PRO A 7 -3.90 -9.62 -1.77
N ALA A 8 -4.30 -8.65 -0.95
CA ALA A 8 -4.33 -7.26 -1.42
C ALA A 8 -2.90 -6.79 -1.68
N PHE A 9 -2.74 -5.80 -2.55
CA PHE A 9 -1.43 -5.32 -2.95
C PHE A 9 -1.34 -3.80 -2.83
N LEU A 10 -0.29 -3.32 -2.16
CA LEU A 10 0.06 -1.92 -2.05
C LEU A 10 1.41 -1.68 -2.72
N GLN A 11 1.46 -0.78 -3.69
CA GLN A 11 2.72 -0.30 -4.24
C GLN A 11 2.92 1.17 -3.88
N LEU A 12 4.08 1.45 -3.29
CA LEU A 12 4.56 2.80 -3.03
C LEU A 12 5.78 3.04 -3.93
N THR A 13 5.65 3.90 -4.92
CA THR A 13 6.75 4.26 -5.82
C THR A 13 7.12 5.70 -5.57
N GLN A 14 8.35 5.95 -5.11
CA GLN A 14 8.87 7.31 -5.01
C GLN A 14 9.13 7.84 -6.42
N ILE A 15 8.50 8.98 -6.76
CA ILE A 15 8.58 9.59 -8.09
C ILE A 15 9.35 10.92 -8.08
N SER A 16 9.53 11.53 -6.91
CA SER A 16 10.44 12.64 -6.65
C SER A 16 10.97 12.56 -5.21
N ALA A 17 11.81 13.51 -4.80
CA ALA A 17 12.33 13.56 -3.43
C ALA A 17 11.21 13.56 -2.35
N ASP A 18 10.08 14.20 -2.64
CA ASP A 18 8.98 14.43 -1.70
C ASP A 18 7.65 13.82 -2.14
N THR A 19 7.56 13.24 -3.34
CA THR A 19 6.30 12.73 -3.90
C THR A 19 6.35 11.22 -4.10
N ILE A 20 5.29 10.55 -3.64
CA ILE A 20 5.12 9.11 -3.72
C ILE A 20 3.83 8.81 -4.45
N LYS A 21 3.90 7.96 -5.48
CA LYS A 21 2.73 7.35 -6.11
C LYS A 21 2.28 6.15 -5.27
N VAL A 22 0.97 6.07 -5.05
CA VAL A 22 0.34 4.97 -4.33
C VAL A 22 -0.58 4.23 -5.29
N ASP A 23 -0.34 2.93 -5.48
CA ASP A 23 -1.27 2.02 -6.15
C ASP A 23 -1.81 0.99 -5.15
N TRP A 24 -3.12 0.95 -4.97
CA TRP A 24 -3.81 0.11 -3.99
C TRP A 24 -4.79 -0.83 -4.69
N LYS A 25 -4.50 -2.12 -4.63
CA LYS A 25 -5.31 -3.17 -5.27
C LYS A 25 -5.95 -4.05 -4.21
N VAL A 26 -7.28 -4.07 -4.18
CA VAL A 26 -8.07 -4.89 -3.27
C VAL A 26 -8.87 -5.92 -4.08
N PRO A 27 -8.69 -7.22 -3.84
CA PRO A 27 -9.51 -8.27 -4.46
C PRO A 27 -10.99 -8.12 -4.09
N THR A 28 -11.88 -8.47 -5.01
CA THR A 28 -13.32 -8.59 -4.73
C THR A 28 -13.70 -10.07 -4.69
N LYS A 29 -14.41 -10.51 -3.65
CA LYS A 29 -14.94 -11.88 -3.56
C LYS A 29 -16.43 -11.84 -3.88
N GLY A 30 -16.79 -12.21 -5.11
CA GLY A 30 -18.15 -12.03 -5.63
C GLY A 30 -18.55 -10.55 -5.64
N GLU A 31 -19.73 -10.24 -5.09
CA GLU A 31 -20.23 -8.85 -4.99
C GLU A 31 -19.69 -8.08 -3.78
N ARG A 32 -18.95 -8.73 -2.86
CA ARG A 32 -18.43 -8.09 -1.65
C ARG A 32 -16.99 -7.61 -1.86
N ARG A 33 -16.81 -6.30 -1.81
CA ARG A 33 -15.49 -5.68 -1.66
C ARG A 33 -15.02 -5.86 -0.22
N MET A 34 -13.77 -6.29 -0.04
CA MET A 34 -13.14 -6.20 1.27
C MET A 34 -13.00 -4.73 1.66
N ALA A 35 -13.51 -4.36 2.85
CA ALA A 35 -13.47 -2.99 3.34
C ALA A 35 -12.08 -2.59 3.88
N LEU A 36 -11.02 -2.85 3.12
CA LEU A 36 -9.65 -2.49 3.48
C LEU A 36 -9.33 -1.07 3.01
N GLY A 37 -8.74 -0.30 3.93
CA GLY A 37 -8.17 1.03 3.66
C GLY A 37 -6.65 1.03 3.82
N VAL A 38 -6.03 2.14 3.43
CA VAL A 38 -4.61 2.39 3.70
C VAL A 38 -4.45 3.84 4.16
N SER A 39 -3.69 4.01 5.24
CA SER A 39 -3.38 5.32 5.82
C SER A 39 -1.88 5.48 6.04
N PHE A 40 -1.42 6.73 6.01
CA PHE A 40 -0.01 7.10 6.04
C PHE A 40 0.22 8.22 7.06
N ASN A 41 1.33 8.16 7.79
CA ASN A 41 1.71 9.24 8.70
C ASN A 41 2.33 10.43 7.95
N ASN A 42 1.99 11.66 8.39
CA ASN A 42 2.63 12.90 7.92
C ASN A 42 2.70 13.03 6.39
N ALA A 43 1.68 12.55 5.68
CA ALA A 43 1.60 12.60 4.23
C ALA A 43 0.32 13.35 3.81
N THR A 44 0.47 14.23 2.82
CA THR A 44 -0.62 15.03 2.28
C THR A 44 -1.05 14.47 0.94
N PRO A 45 -2.33 14.11 0.71
CA PRO A 45 -2.78 13.67 -0.60
C PRO A 45 -2.66 14.81 -1.63
N LEU A 46 -2.18 14.48 -2.83
CA LEU A 46 -2.10 15.39 -3.97
C LEU A 46 -3.25 15.15 -4.95
N GLY A 47 -3.90 16.23 -5.36
CA GLY A 47 -5.02 16.19 -6.32
C GLY A 47 -6.36 15.78 -5.69
N SER A 48 -7.39 15.70 -6.54
CA SER A 48 -8.74 15.26 -6.17
C SER A 48 -8.88 13.74 -6.34
N GLN A 49 -9.65 13.11 -5.44
CA GLN A 49 -10.06 11.69 -5.35
C GLN A 49 -9.25 10.61 -6.11
N PRO A 50 -8.86 9.51 -5.44
CA PRO A 50 -8.07 8.45 -6.07
C PRO A 50 -8.76 7.91 -7.34
N PHE A 51 -8.00 7.76 -8.42
CA PHE A 51 -8.51 7.17 -9.65
C PHE A 51 -8.89 5.71 -9.39
N LEU A 52 -10.19 5.42 -9.39
CA LEU A 52 -10.74 4.10 -9.10
C LEU A 52 -11.01 3.33 -10.40
N THR A 53 -10.32 2.21 -10.59
CA THR A 53 -10.60 1.26 -11.66
C THR A 53 -11.18 -0.03 -11.08
N ILE A 54 -12.33 -0.44 -11.59
CA ILE A 54 -12.90 -1.76 -11.29
C ILE A 54 -12.38 -2.74 -12.34
N LEU A 55 -11.66 -3.75 -11.89
CA LEU A 55 -11.16 -4.86 -12.69
C LEU A 55 -11.98 -6.11 -12.37
N ALA A 56 -12.02 -7.08 -13.28
CA ALA A 56 -12.65 -8.37 -12.99
C ALA A 56 -11.97 -9.03 -11.77
N GLY A 57 -12.65 -9.04 -10.62
CA GLY A 57 -12.16 -9.61 -9.37
C GLY A 57 -11.26 -8.71 -8.52
N SER A 58 -11.10 -7.41 -8.83
CA SER A 58 -10.39 -6.47 -7.96
C SER A 58 -10.74 -5.01 -8.19
N THR A 59 -10.45 -4.16 -7.21
CA THR A 59 -10.51 -2.71 -7.34
C THR A 59 -9.10 -2.16 -7.23
N LEU A 60 -8.71 -1.31 -8.18
CA LEU A 60 -7.45 -0.58 -8.17
C LEU A 60 -7.73 0.89 -7.89
N SER A 61 -7.00 1.48 -6.95
CA SER A 61 -7.01 2.90 -6.65
C SER A 61 -5.60 3.46 -6.83
N SER A 62 -5.44 4.54 -7.60
CA SER A 62 -4.15 5.20 -7.78
C SER A 62 -4.24 6.67 -7.40
N TRP A 63 -3.31 7.14 -6.58
CA TRP A 63 -3.17 8.55 -6.21
C TRP A 63 -1.72 8.90 -5.89
N GLN A 64 -1.47 10.16 -5.55
CA GLN A 64 -0.16 10.62 -5.09
C GLN A 64 -0.27 11.23 -3.70
N ILE A 65 0.79 11.10 -2.93
CA ILE A 65 0.96 11.75 -1.63
C ILE A 65 2.28 12.53 -1.63
N GLN A 66 2.30 13.64 -0.91
CA GLN A 66 3.49 14.45 -0.67
C GLN A 66 3.92 14.32 0.78
N ARG A 67 5.22 14.10 0.98
CA ARG A 67 5.89 14.02 2.29
C ARG A 67 7.33 14.51 2.14
N PRO A 68 7.75 15.59 2.85
CA PRO A 68 9.10 16.16 2.69
C PRO A 68 10.25 15.16 2.91
N GLN A 69 10.04 14.14 3.75
CA GLN A 69 11.02 13.10 4.06
C GLN A 69 10.97 11.90 3.09
N GLY A 70 10.17 11.98 2.02
CA GLY A 70 10.01 10.90 1.04
C GLY A 70 9.47 9.62 1.67
N LEU A 71 10.02 8.46 1.27
CA LEU A 71 9.64 7.15 1.82
C LEU A 71 10.27 6.81 3.18
N LEU A 72 11.42 7.40 3.53
CA LEU A 72 12.15 7.04 4.75
C LEU A 72 11.37 7.45 6.00
N GLY A 73 11.14 6.50 6.92
CA GLY A 73 10.32 6.72 8.11
C GLY A 73 8.82 6.87 7.84
N LEU A 74 8.36 6.63 6.61
CA LEU A 74 6.94 6.54 6.31
C LEU A 74 6.37 5.32 7.02
N THR A 75 5.32 5.55 7.80
CA THR A 75 4.53 4.52 8.48
C THR A 75 3.25 4.33 7.71
N THR A 76 3.03 3.09 7.29
CA THR A 76 1.86 2.62 6.57
C THR A 76 1.01 1.79 7.52
N GLN A 77 -0.29 2.05 7.55
CA GLN A 77 -1.28 1.27 8.28
C GLN A 77 -2.30 0.72 7.27
N ILE A 78 -2.63 -0.57 7.38
CA ILE A 78 -3.77 -1.14 6.66
C ILE A 78 -4.99 -1.08 7.56
N ASP A 79 -5.97 -0.27 7.17
CA ASP A 79 -7.19 -0.07 7.95
C ASP A 79 -8.13 -1.29 7.79
N ASN A 80 -8.79 -1.67 8.89
CA ASN A 80 -9.70 -2.82 9.00
C ASN A 80 -9.08 -4.22 8.78
N LEU A 81 -7.77 -4.34 8.55
CA LEU A 81 -7.12 -5.64 8.32
C LEU A 81 -7.32 -6.62 9.49
N VAL A 82 -7.23 -6.10 10.72
CA VAL A 82 -7.39 -6.84 11.99
C VAL A 82 -8.74 -7.58 12.12
N ASN A 83 -9.75 -7.16 11.35
CA ASN A 83 -11.09 -7.75 11.34
C ASN A 83 -11.29 -8.75 10.18
N THR A 84 -10.21 -9.17 9.53
CA THR A 84 -10.24 -10.07 8.37
C THR A 84 -9.26 -11.23 8.56
N ASN A 85 -9.31 -12.22 7.65
CA ASN A 85 -8.28 -13.26 7.53
C ASN A 85 -7.39 -13.03 6.29
N ALA A 86 -7.35 -11.80 5.77
CA ALA A 86 -6.58 -11.48 4.59
C ALA A 86 -5.16 -11.06 4.93
N GLU A 87 -4.31 -11.13 3.93
CA GLU A 87 -2.96 -10.59 3.95
C GLU A 87 -2.86 -9.46 2.91
N VAL A 88 -1.94 -8.54 3.16
CA VAL A 88 -1.59 -7.47 2.21
C VAL A 88 -0.09 -7.54 1.94
N LEU A 89 0.28 -7.62 0.66
CA LEU A 89 1.66 -7.48 0.24
C LEU A 89 1.94 -6.03 -0.15
N MET A 90 2.92 -5.43 0.49
CA MET A 90 3.43 -4.11 0.12
C MET A 90 4.77 -4.23 -0.59
N ARG A 91 4.93 -3.44 -1.65
CA ARG A 91 6.20 -3.17 -2.31
C ARG A 91 6.49 -1.68 -2.30
N VAL A 92 7.71 -1.35 -1.91
CA VAL A 92 8.23 0.01 -1.89
C VAL A 92 9.34 0.09 -2.93
N GLU A 93 9.34 1.12 -3.76
CA GLU A 93 10.35 1.38 -4.78
C GLU A 93 10.89 2.80 -4.62
N PHE A 94 12.20 2.92 -4.43
CA PHE A 94 12.91 4.17 -4.24
C PHE A 94 13.44 4.72 -5.57
N LEU A 95 13.84 6.00 -5.59
CA LEU A 95 14.35 6.68 -6.80
C LEU A 95 15.61 6.03 -7.38
N ASP A 96 16.41 5.38 -6.55
CA ASP A 96 17.63 4.68 -6.93
C ASP A 96 17.37 3.25 -7.45
N GLY A 97 16.09 2.84 -7.53
CA GLY A 97 15.66 1.51 -7.95
C GLY A 97 15.73 0.46 -6.86
N GLN A 98 16.18 0.78 -5.64
CA GLN A 98 16.08 -0.14 -4.51
C GLN A 98 14.61 -0.41 -4.18
N SER A 99 14.35 -1.61 -3.67
CA SER A 99 12.99 -1.97 -3.27
C SER A 99 12.94 -2.79 -2.00
N ILE A 100 11.87 -2.58 -1.24
CA ILE A 100 11.57 -3.32 -0.01
C ILE A 100 10.20 -3.96 -0.19
N SER A 101 10.03 -5.16 0.35
CA SER A 101 8.71 -5.80 0.46
C SER A 101 8.38 -6.08 1.91
N HIS A 102 7.10 -5.95 2.24
CA HIS A 102 6.59 -6.26 3.57
C HIS A 102 5.21 -6.92 3.43
N ARG A 103 4.90 -7.86 4.33
CA ARG A 103 3.60 -8.53 4.39
C ARG A 103 2.89 -8.13 5.67
N PHE A 104 1.71 -7.55 5.52
CA PHE A 104 0.79 -7.31 6.62
C PHE A 104 -0.15 -8.50 6.80
N ASP A 105 -0.51 -8.74 8.05
CA ASP A 105 -1.55 -9.68 8.45
C ASP A 105 -2.41 -9.08 9.59
N PRO A 106 -3.48 -9.75 10.04
CA PRO A 106 -4.37 -9.21 11.07
C PRO A 106 -3.70 -8.95 12.44
N THR A 107 -2.52 -9.53 12.69
CA THR A 107 -1.74 -9.33 13.91
C THR A 107 -0.65 -8.26 13.76
N ASP A 108 -0.25 -7.96 12.52
CA ASP A 108 0.74 -6.94 12.19
C ASP A 108 0.28 -6.10 10.99
N ALA A 109 -0.57 -5.10 11.27
CA ALA A 109 -1.21 -4.25 10.26
C ALA A 109 -0.50 -2.90 10.04
N GLN A 110 0.68 -2.70 10.65
CA GLN A 110 1.45 -1.46 10.60
C GLN A 110 2.90 -1.74 10.25
N PHE A 111 3.49 -0.90 9.40
CA PHE A 111 4.90 -1.02 9.04
C PHE A 111 5.52 0.35 8.85
N THR A 112 6.72 0.53 9.41
CA THR A 112 7.52 1.74 9.22
C THR A 112 8.74 1.41 8.37
N ILE A 113 8.89 2.13 7.26
CA ILE A 113 10.07 2.02 6.41
C ILE A 113 11.29 2.53 7.20
N PRO A 114 12.41 1.78 7.26
CA PRO A 114 13.61 2.22 7.97
C PRO A 114 14.10 3.60 7.50
N ASN A 115 14.67 4.39 8.43
CA ASN A 115 15.20 5.72 8.11
C ASN A 115 16.52 5.66 7.31
N THR A 116 17.11 4.48 7.17
CA THR A 116 18.32 4.21 6.40
C THR A 116 18.17 2.87 5.70
N MET A 117 18.42 2.85 4.39
CA MET A 117 18.63 1.61 3.67
C MET A 117 20.08 1.18 3.89
N THR A 118 20.31 0.31 4.87
CA THR A 118 21.63 -0.27 5.06
C THR A 118 21.85 -1.31 3.97
N ASN A 119 22.67 -0.97 2.99
CA ASN A 119 23.13 -1.92 1.98
C ASN A 119 23.98 -2.98 2.71
N ILE A 120 23.56 -4.25 2.66
CA ILE A 120 24.35 -5.39 3.14
C ILE A 120 25.27 -5.89 2.02
#